data_AF-D3Z1B4-F1
#
_entry.id   AF-D3Z1B4-F1
#
_cell.length_a   1.000
_cell.length_b   1.000
_cell.length_c   1.000
_cell.angle_alpha   90.00
_cell.angle_beta   90.00
_cell.angle_gamma   90.00
#
_symmetry.space_group_name_H-M   'P 1'
#
loop_
_entity.id
_entity.type
_entity.pdbx_description
1 polymer ?
#
loop_
_entity_poly.entity_id
_entity_poly.type
_entity_poly.pdbx_seq_one_letter_code
_entity_poly.pdbx_strand_id
1 'polypeptide(L)'
;MALSGQFWHVTDLHLDPTYHITDDRTKVCASSKGANASNPGPFGDVLCDSPYQLILSAFDFIKNSGQEASFMIWTGDSPPHVPVPELSTGTVIKVITNMTMTVQ
;
A
#
# COMPACT_ATOMS: atom_id res chain seq x y z
N MET A 1 -25.71 2.79 29.19
CA MET A 1 -24.64 2.07 28.47
C MET A 1 -23.68 3.12 27.94
N ALA A 2 -22.40 3.09 28.31
CA ALA A 2 -21.41 4.00 27.77
C ALA A 2 -20.94 3.47 26.41
N LEU A 3 -21.00 4.31 25.37
CA LEU A 3 -20.39 4.00 24.08
C LEU A 3 -18.86 4.07 24.25
N SER A 4 -18.15 3.02 23.83
CA SER A 4 -16.69 3.02 23.79
C SER A 4 -16.23 3.62 22.46
N GLY A 5 -15.38 4.65 22.51
CA GLY A 5 -14.80 5.24 21.31
C GLY A 5 -13.80 4.31 20.65
N GLN A 6 -13.77 4.30 19.32
CA GLN A 6 -12.84 3.49 18.52
C GLN A 6 -12.08 4.37 17.52
N PHE A 7 -10.92 3.90 17.08
CA PHE A 7 -10.13 4.52 16.04
C PHE A 7 -9.42 3.44 15.21
N TRP A 8 -9.11 3.76 13.96
CA TRP A 8 -8.28 2.91 13.10
C TRP A 8 -6.82 3.33 13.20
N HIS A 9 -5.90 2.37 13.09
CA HIS A 9 -4.47 2.65 12.92
C HIS A 9 -3.97 1.91 11.70
N VAL A 10 -3.49 2.66 10.71
CA VAL A 10 -2.87 2.14 9.50
C VAL A 10 -1.44 2.66 9.39
N THR A 11 -0.56 1.90 8.78
CA THR A 11 0.86 2.24 8.67
C THR A 11 1.49 1.50 7.51
N ASP A 12 2.64 1.99 7.04
CA ASP A 12 3.56 1.28 6.13
C ASP A 12 2.84 0.68 4.92
N LEU A 13 2.05 1.51 4.23
CA LEU A 13 1.26 1.09 3.08
C LEU A 13 2.15 0.65 1.91
N HIS A 14 3.30 1.30 1.73
CA HIS A 14 4.28 1.02 0.68
C HIS A 14 3.64 0.68 -0.67
N LEU A 15 3.04 1.67 -1.34
CA LEU A 15 2.52 1.48 -2.69
C LEU A 15 3.70 1.23 -3.64
N ASP A 16 3.72 0.08 -4.31
CA ASP A 16 4.54 -0.17 -5.50
C ASP A 16 3.71 0.09 -6.78
N PRO A 17 3.90 1.24 -7.46
CA PRO A 17 3.14 1.56 -8.67
C PRO A 17 3.54 0.69 -9.87
N THR A 18 4.63 -0.09 -9.76
CA THR A 18 5.12 -0.96 -10.82
C THR A 18 4.52 -2.36 -10.75
N TYR A 19 3.79 -2.70 -9.69
CA TYR A 19 3.24 -4.03 -9.50
C TYR A 19 2.31 -4.42 -10.66
N HIS A 20 2.66 -5.47 -11.40
CA HIS A 20 1.81 -6.09 -12.40
C HIS A 20 2.16 -7.58 -12.56
N ILE A 21 1.16 -8.41 -12.87
CA ILE A 21 1.38 -9.84 -13.10
C ILE A 21 1.94 -10.02 -14.51
N THR A 22 3.07 -10.72 -14.59
CA THR A 22 3.78 -11.01 -15.85
C THR A 22 4.54 -12.33 -15.72
N ASP A 23 4.89 -12.96 -16.85
CA ASP A 23 5.61 -14.24 -16.88
C ASP A 23 7.03 -14.11 -16.32
N ASP A 24 7.69 -12.98 -16.61
CA ASP A 24 9.01 -12.68 -16.06
C ASP A 24 8.89 -12.21 -14.61
N ARG A 25 9.06 -13.13 -13.68
CA ARG A 25 8.86 -12.88 -12.25
C ARG A 25 9.84 -11.87 -11.64
N THR A 26 10.93 -11.53 -12.34
CA THR A 26 11.84 -10.44 -11.94
C THR A 26 11.28 -9.03 -12.24
N LYS A 27 10.22 -8.95 -13.06
CA LYS A 27 9.59 -7.70 -13.51
C LYS A 27 8.20 -7.48 -12.92
N VAL A 28 7.78 -8.33 -11.98
CA VAL A 28 6.47 -8.18 -11.33
C VAL A 28 6.39 -6.89 -10.55
N CYS A 29 7.45 -6.53 -9.83
CA CYS A 29 7.50 -5.36 -8.96
C CYS A 29 8.96 -4.88 -8.81
N ALA A 30 9.19 -3.57 -8.81
CA ALA A 30 10.51 -2.99 -8.64
C ALA A 30 11.04 -3.18 -7.20
N SER A 31 10.14 -3.23 -6.22
CA SER A 31 10.45 -3.49 -4.80
C SER A 31 11.19 -4.82 -4.56
N SER A 32 11.02 -5.81 -5.44
CA SER A 32 11.76 -7.09 -5.41
C SER A 32 13.25 -6.94 -5.76
N LYS A 33 13.67 -5.81 -6.35
CA LYS A 33 15.04 -5.52 -6.77
C LYS A 33 15.62 -6.59 -7.70
N GLY A 34 14.77 -7.13 -8.57
CA GLY A 34 15.12 -8.16 -9.55
C GLY A 34 15.09 -9.60 -9.01
N ALA A 35 14.70 -9.81 -7.75
CA ALA A 35 14.38 -11.15 -7.27
C ALA A 35 13.10 -11.66 -7.97
N ASN A 36 13.03 -12.97 -8.23
CA ASN A 36 11.81 -13.57 -8.74
C ASN A 36 10.71 -13.48 -7.67
N ALA A 37 9.61 -12.79 -7.95
CA ALA A 37 8.40 -12.84 -7.14
C ALA A 37 7.98 -14.31 -6.91
N SER A 38 7.57 -14.64 -5.68
CA SER A 38 7.43 -16.03 -5.24
C SER A 38 6.22 -16.73 -5.89
N ASN A 39 5.06 -16.09 -5.81
CA ASN A 39 3.79 -16.54 -6.37
C ASN A 39 2.84 -15.33 -6.51
N PRO A 40 3.13 -14.41 -7.45
CA PRO A 40 2.44 -13.13 -7.52
C PRO A 40 0.95 -13.30 -7.85
N GLY A 41 0.10 -12.64 -7.08
CA GLY A 41 -1.35 -12.63 -7.26
C GLY A 41 -1.92 -11.21 -7.32
N PRO A 42 -3.24 -11.08 -7.49
CA PRO A 42 -3.87 -9.76 -7.64
C PRO A 42 -3.71 -8.84 -6.41
N PHE A 43 -3.41 -9.40 -5.24
CA PHE A 43 -3.24 -8.68 -3.99
C PHE A 43 -1.80 -8.62 -3.49
N GLY A 44 -0.82 -9.00 -4.32
CA GLY A 44 0.60 -8.85 -4.00
C GLY A 44 1.40 -10.15 -4.08
N ASP A 45 2.64 -10.05 -3.63
CA ASP A 45 3.58 -11.15 -3.44
C ASP A 45 4.41 -10.84 -2.18
N VAL A 46 4.91 -11.88 -1.51
CA VAL A 46 5.71 -11.72 -0.29
C VAL A 46 7.08 -11.03 -0.52
N LEU A 47 7.54 -10.95 -1.76
CA LEU A 47 8.76 -10.25 -2.16
C LEU A 47 8.50 -8.86 -2.76
N CYS A 48 7.24 -8.43 -2.78
CA CYS A 48 6.84 -7.13 -3.32
C CYS A 48 6.25 -6.26 -2.21
N ASP A 49 6.42 -4.95 -2.36
CA ASP A 49 5.58 -3.97 -1.71
C ASP A 49 4.15 -3.98 -2.30
N SER A 50 3.24 -3.26 -1.66
CA SER A 50 1.80 -3.37 -1.88
C SER A 50 1.38 -2.92 -3.29
N PRO A 51 0.66 -3.75 -4.07
CA PRO A 51 -0.10 -3.23 -5.20
C PRO A 51 -1.22 -2.31 -4.71
N TYR A 52 -1.64 -1.39 -5.58
CA TYR A 52 -2.75 -0.49 -5.27
C TYR A 52 -4.03 -1.24 -4.87
N GLN A 53 -4.28 -2.40 -5.48
CA GLN A 53 -5.45 -3.25 -5.18
C GLN A 53 -5.45 -3.77 -3.72
N LEU A 54 -4.29 -4.06 -3.14
CA LEU A 54 -4.19 -4.48 -1.73
C LEU A 54 -4.56 -3.32 -0.81
N ILE A 55 -3.99 -2.14 -1.06
CA ILE A 55 -4.26 -0.92 -0.27
C ILE A 55 -5.76 -0.55 -0.35
N LEU A 56 -6.34 -0.54 -1.56
CA LEU A 56 -7.77 -0.32 -1.73
C LEU A 56 -8.61 -1.33 -0.96
N SER A 57 -8.27 -2.62 -1.03
CA SER A 57 -9.03 -3.67 -0.32
C SER A 57 -9.04 -3.48 1.20
N ALA A 58 -7.95 -2.96 1.78
CA ALA A 58 -7.86 -2.67 3.20
C ALA A 58 -8.77 -1.50 3.59
N PHE A 59 -8.76 -0.41 2.81
CA PHE A 59 -9.65 0.74 3.07
C PHE A 59 -11.12 0.44 2.75
N ASP A 60 -11.40 -0.38 1.74
CA ASP A 60 -12.74 -0.90 1.47
C ASP A 60 -13.24 -1.76 2.62
N PHE A 61 -12.40 -2.60 3.22
CA PHE A 61 -12.76 -3.34 4.43
C PHE A 61 -13.08 -2.40 5.58
N ILE A 62 -12.23 -1.41 5.85
CA ILE A 62 -12.46 -0.41 6.91
C ILE A 62 -13.82 0.28 6.73
N LYS A 63 -14.09 0.75 5.51
CA LYS A 63 -15.34 1.43 5.13
C LYS A 63 -16.59 0.55 5.29
N ASN A 64 -16.48 -0.75 5.00
CA ASN A 64 -17.60 -1.68 5.01
C ASN A 64 -17.67 -2.56 6.27
N SER A 65 -16.78 -2.35 7.24
CA SER A 65 -16.63 -3.20 8.44
C SER A 65 -17.83 -3.14 9.40
N GLY A 66 -18.68 -2.10 9.28
CA GLY A 66 -19.74 -1.81 10.23
C GLY A 66 -19.23 -1.30 11.59
N GLN A 67 -17.92 -1.03 11.72
CA GLN A 67 -17.33 -0.44 12.91
C GLN A 67 -17.40 1.09 12.83
N GLU A 68 -17.88 1.71 13.90
CA GLU A 68 -17.87 3.16 14.06
C GLU A 68 -16.52 3.59 14.67
N ALA A 69 -15.79 4.45 13.95
CA ALA A 69 -14.52 5.00 14.40
C ALA A 69 -14.55 6.52 14.36
N SER A 70 -14.06 7.18 15.40
CA SER A 70 -14.08 8.65 15.50
C SER A 70 -12.94 9.31 14.72
N PHE A 71 -11.83 8.60 14.49
CA PHE A 71 -10.69 9.07 13.72
C PHE A 71 -9.82 7.88 13.26
N MET A 72 -8.84 8.18 12.42
CA MET A 72 -7.80 7.26 12.00
C MET A 72 -6.43 7.87 12.27
N ILE A 73 -5.49 7.06 12.76
CA ILE A 73 -4.07 7.39 12.83
C ILE A 73 -3.38 6.73 11.64
N TRP A 74 -2.61 7.50 10.87
CA TRP A 74 -1.76 7.00 9.81
C TRP A 74 -0.31 7.41 10.07
N THR A 75 0.56 6.42 10.32
CA THR A 75 1.95 6.65 10.73
C THR A 75 2.98 6.64 9.59
N GLY A 76 2.54 6.72 8.34
CA GLY A 76 3.41 7.01 7.19
C GLY A 76 3.85 5.79 6.37
N ASP A 77 5.05 5.91 5.81
CA ASP A 77 5.75 5.02 4.86
C ASP A 77 4.93 4.56 3.64
N SER A 78 4.79 5.49 2.67
CA SER A 78 3.97 5.30 1.46
C SER A 78 4.74 4.88 0.21
N PRO A 79 5.94 5.43 -0.10
CA PRO A 79 6.71 5.01 -1.26
C PRO A 79 7.24 3.56 -1.13
N PRO A 80 7.57 2.87 -2.23
CA PRO A 80 8.08 1.51 -2.18
C PRO A 80 9.59 1.47 -1.86
N HIS A 81 10.06 0.30 -1.42
CA HIS A 81 11.44 -0.07 -1.17
C HIS A 81 12.24 -0.30 -2.46
N VAL A 82 12.48 0.76 -3.22
CA VAL A 82 13.35 0.73 -4.40
C VAL A 82 14.69 1.45 -4.12
N PRO A 83 15.74 1.21 -4.91
CA PRO A 83 16.97 1.99 -4.81
C PRO A 83 16.71 3.50 -4.90
N VAL A 84 17.44 4.30 -4.10
CA VAL A 84 17.29 5.78 -4.09
C VAL A 84 17.31 6.41 -5.49
N PRO A 85 18.17 5.99 -6.45
CA PRO A 85 18.17 6.55 -7.80
C PRO A 85 16.88 6.32 -8.61
N GLU A 86 16.05 5.37 -8.22
CA GLU A 86 14.75 5.08 -8.85
C GLU A 86 13.62 5.95 -8.26
N LEU A 87 13.88 6.66 -7.17
CA LEU A 87 12.98 7.66 -6.60
C LEU A 87 13.42 9.08 -6.95
N SER A 88 12.45 9.98 -6.84
CA SER A 88 12.68 11.41 -6.86
C SER A 88 11.71 12.07 -5.89
N THR A 89 12.02 13.29 -5.45
CA THR A 89 11.13 14.08 -4.58
C THR A 89 9.72 14.17 -5.17
N GLY A 90 9.61 14.38 -6.49
CA GLY A 90 8.32 14.43 -7.17
C GLY A 90 7.56 13.10 -7.12
N THR A 91 8.25 11.97 -7.26
CA THR A 91 7.64 10.63 -7.15
C THR A 91 7.15 10.36 -5.73
N VAL A 92 7.97 10.69 -4.72
CA VAL A 92 7.58 10.56 -3.31
C VAL A 92 6.31 11.36 -3.00
N ILE A 93 6.28 12.64 -3.40
CA ILE A 93 5.11 13.50 -3.21
C ILE A 93 3.89 12.92 -3.94
N LYS A 94 4.06 12.43 -5.17
CA LYS A 94 2.97 11.83 -5.95
C LYS A 94 2.37 10.60 -5.26
N VAL A 95 3.21 9.72 -4.68
CA VAL A 95 2.74 8.54 -3.96
C VAL A 95 2.00 8.93 -2.67
N ILE A 96 2.57 9.84 -1.86
CA ILE A 96 1.91 10.33 -0.64
C ILE A 96 0.57 11.01 -0.98
N THR A 97 0.53 11.79 -2.06
CA THR A 97 -0.70 12.45 -2.54
C THR A 97 -1.73 11.41 -2.98
N ASN A 98 -1.31 10.36 -3.70
CA ASN A 98 -2.19 9.27 -4.10
C ASN A 98 -2.82 8.57 -2.88
N MET A 99 -2.02 8.22 -1.88
CA MET A 99 -2.51 7.61 -0.63
C MET A 99 -3.46 8.56 0.10
N THR A 100 -3.09 9.83 0.27
CA THR A 100 -3.93 10.83 0.93
C THR A 100 -5.30 10.98 0.26
N MET A 101 -5.36 10.98 -1.08
CA MET A 101 -6.62 11.07 -1.82
C MET A 101 -7.42 9.75 -1.79
N THR A 102 -6.77 8.61 -1.54
CA THR A 102 -7.42 7.29 -1.45
C THR A 102 -8.08 7.07 -0.08
N VAL A 103 -7.51 7.65 0.99
CA VAL A 103 -7.99 7.50 2.37
C VAL A 103 -9.17 8.42 2.71
N GLN A 104 -9.38 9.50 1.95
CA GLN A 104 -10.49 10.45 2.12
C GLN A 104 -11.86 9.82 1.79
#